data_AF-A0A8K1XEW2-F1
#
_entry.id   AF-A0A8K1XEW2-F1
#
_cell.length_a   1.000
_cell.length_b   1.000
_cell.length_c   1.000
_cell.angle_alpha   90.00
_cell.angle_beta   90.00
_cell.angle_gamma   90.00
#
_symmetry.space_group_name_H-M   'P 1'
#
loop_
_entity.id
_entity.type
_entity.pdbx_description
1 polymer ?
#
loop_
_entity_poly.entity_id
_entity_poly.type
_entity_poly.pdbx_seq_one_letter_code
_entity_poly.pdbx_strand_id
1 'polypeptide(L)'
;MAHAAAATGALAALHPLLRCTSRHLCASASPRAGLCLHHHRRRRRSSRRTKLAVRAMAPTLSSSSTAAAAPPGLKEGIAGLYDESSGVWESIWGEHMHHGFYDAGEAASMSDHRRAQIRMIEESLAFAAVPDDAEKKPKSVVDVGCGIGGSSRYLANKYGAQCYGITLSPVQAERGNALAAEQGLSDKVSFQVGDALEQPFPDGQFDLVWSMESGEHMPDKRQFVSELARVAAPGARIIIVTWCHRNLEPSEESLKPDELNLLKRICDAYYLPDWCSPSDYVKIAESLSLEDIRTADWSENVAPFWPAVIKSALTWKGLTSLLRSGWKTIRGAMVMPLMIEGYKKGLIKFTIITCRKPETTQ
;
A
#
# COMPACT_ATOMS: atom_id res chain seq x y z
N MET A 1 5.19 -55.96 -30.93
CA MET A 1 5.94 -55.08 -31.84
C MET A 1 6.30 -53.84 -31.03
N ALA A 2 7.48 -53.82 -30.39
CA ALA A 2 8.72 -53.21 -30.91
C ALA A 2 8.55 -51.66 -30.99
N HIS A 3 9.35 -50.79 -30.38
CA HIS A 3 10.73 -50.85 -29.89
C HIS A 3 11.06 -49.59 -29.04
N ALA A 4 11.92 -49.77 -28.02
CA ALA A 4 13.13 -48.98 -27.68
C ALA A 4 12.98 -47.57 -27.02
N ALA A 5 13.43 -47.37 -25.76
CA ALA A 5 14.80 -47.19 -25.25
C ALA A 5 15.31 -45.73 -25.45
N ALA A 6 15.37 -44.91 -24.39
CA ALA A 6 16.48 -44.71 -23.46
C ALA A 6 17.67 -43.90 -24.04
N ALA A 7 17.92 -42.71 -23.48
CA ALA A 7 19.23 -42.08 -23.46
C ALA A 7 19.36 -41.14 -22.25
N THR A 8 20.15 -41.60 -21.30
CA THR A 8 20.77 -40.87 -20.19
C THR A 8 21.92 -39.98 -20.68
N GLY A 9 22.25 -38.91 -19.94
CA GLY A 9 23.45 -38.12 -20.22
C GLY A 9 23.65 -36.95 -19.28
N ALA A 10 24.30 -37.21 -18.15
CA ALA A 10 24.83 -36.20 -17.23
C ALA A 10 25.96 -35.40 -17.89
N LEU A 11 26.04 -34.10 -17.59
CA LEU A 11 27.32 -33.39 -17.59
C LEU A 11 27.42 -32.52 -16.34
N ALA A 12 28.48 -32.81 -15.59
CA ALA A 12 28.89 -32.16 -14.38
C ALA A 12 29.68 -30.88 -14.66
N ALA A 13 29.67 -30.00 -13.65
CA ALA A 13 30.77 -29.16 -13.17
C ALA A 13 31.51 -28.26 -14.17
N LEU A 14 31.54 -26.96 -13.87
CA LEU A 14 32.76 -26.15 -13.90
C LEU A 14 32.53 -24.82 -13.16
N HIS A 15 32.87 -24.82 -11.87
CA HIS A 15 33.35 -23.63 -11.16
C HIS A 15 34.82 -23.41 -11.56
N PRO A 16 35.26 -22.16 -11.68
CA PRO A 16 36.54 -21.83 -11.09
C PRO A 16 36.44 -20.64 -10.14
N LEU A 17 37.17 -20.81 -9.04
CA LEU A 17 37.51 -19.83 -8.04
C LEU A 17 38.30 -18.68 -8.68
N LEU A 18 37.85 -17.44 -8.47
CA LEU A 18 38.73 -16.27 -8.51
C LEU A 18 38.83 -15.72 -7.09
N ARG A 19 39.83 -16.24 -6.38
CA ARG A 19 40.42 -15.59 -5.21
C ARG A 19 41.14 -14.33 -5.71
N CYS A 20 40.57 -13.15 -5.45
CA CYS A 20 41.33 -11.91 -5.50
C CYS A 20 41.80 -11.59 -4.08
N THR A 21 43.06 -11.91 -3.82
CA THR A 21 43.80 -11.44 -2.64
C THR A 21 44.15 -9.96 -2.86
N SER A 22 43.68 -9.08 -1.98
CA SER A 22 44.38 -7.82 -1.71
C SER A 22 44.26 -7.49 -0.23
N ARG A 23 45.34 -7.84 0.47
CA ARG A 23 45.70 -7.32 1.78
C ARG A 23 45.99 -5.82 1.60
N HIS A 24 45.24 -4.96 2.26
CA HIS A 24 45.74 -3.64 2.64
C HIS A 24 45.60 -3.45 4.14
N LEU A 25 46.75 -3.60 4.79
CA LEU A 25 47.28 -2.78 5.88
C LEU A 25 46.30 -2.35 6.97
N CYS A 26 46.34 -3.14 8.04
CA CYS A 26 46.17 -2.68 9.41
C CYS A 26 47.22 -1.61 9.71
N ALA A 27 46.79 -0.39 10.05
CA ALA A 27 47.64 0.61 10.69
C ALA A 27 47.02 0.96 12.05
N SER A 28 47.66 0.41 13.07
CA SER A 28 47.50 0.74 14.47
C SER A 28 47.92 2.19 14.75
N ALA A 29 47.08 2.95 15.47
CA ALA A 29 47.56 4.01 16.36
C ALA A 29 46.49 4.32 17.41
N SER A 30 46.72 3.80 18.61
CA SER A 30 46.19 4.36 19.87
C SER A 30 47.32 5.15 20.51
N PRO A 31 47.02 6.22 21.25
CA PRO A 31 47.57 6.24 22.61
C PRO A 31 46.53 6.59 23.67
N ARG A 32 46.67 5.90 24.80
CA ARG A 32 46.03 6.13 26.09
C ARG A 32 46.56 7.40 26.76
N ALA A 33 45.67 8.12 27.45
CA ALA A 33 45.81 8.63 28.83
C ALA A 33 44.42 9.20 29.21
N GLY A 34 43.70 8.73 30.23
CA GLY A 34 43.93 9.03 31.66
C GLY A 34 43.45 10.47 31.96
N LEU A 35 42.53 10.81 32.87
CA LEU A 35 42.16 10.29 34.19
C LEU A 35 40.81 10.93 34.65
N CYS A 36 40.21 10.32 35.67
CA CYS A 36 39.45 10.91 36.78
C CYS A 36 38.04 11.52 36.60
N LEU A 37 37.05 10.70 36.99
CA LEU A 37 36.12 10.91 38.11
C LEU A 37 36.01 12.35 38.68
N HIS A 38 34.80 12.92 38.63
CA HIS A 38 34.23 13.68 39.75
C HIS A 38 32.71 13.52 39.82
N HIS A 39 32.27 12.80 40.86
CA HIS A 39 30.91 12.81 41.38
C HIS A 39 30.63 14.18 42.01
N HIS A 40 29.60 14.89 41.55
CA HIS A 40 28.92 15.88 42.39
C HIS A 40 27.42 15.62 42.43
N ARG A 41 27.01 14.87 43.45
CA ARG A 41 25.69 15.01 44.07
C ARG A 41 25.55 16.44 44.61
N ARG A 42 24.54 17.19 44.16
CA ARG A 42 23.97 18.29 44.97
C ARG A 42 22.49 18.02 45.22
N ARG A 43 22.17 17.90 46.51
CA ARG A 43 20.82 17.77 47.06
C ARG A 43 20.01 19.06 46.86
N ARG A 44 18.70 18.85 46.70
CA ARG A 44 17.60 19.80 46.75
C ARG A 44 17.74 20.85 47.87
N ARG A 45 17.37 22.10 47.56
CA ARG A 45 16.71 22.98 48.52
C ARG A 45 15.54 23.71 47.85
N SER A 46 14.39 23.54 48.49
CA SER A 46 13.10 24.17 48.23
C SER A 46 13.18 25.66 48.59
N SER A 47 12.65 26.52 47.72
CA SER A 47 12.12 27.82 48.14
C SER A 47 10.86 28.14 47.33
N ARG A 48 9.73 28.24 48.04
CA ARG A 48 8.46 28.75 47.55
C ARG A 48 8.64 30.18 47.00
N ARG A 49 8.19 30.44 45.78
CA ARG A 49 7.76 31.78 45.35
C ARG A 49 6.39 31.69 44.67
N THR A 50 5.59 32.65 45.06
CA THR A 50 4.15 32.82 44.87
C THR A 50 3.79 33.05 43.41
N LYS A 51 2.65 32.47 43.01
CA LYS A 51 2.04 32.54 41.69
C LYS A 51 1.58 33.96 41.37
N LEU A 52 1.98 34.48 40.21
CA LEU A 52 1.23 35.51 39.49
C LEU A 52 0.93 34.95 38.09
N ALA A 53 -0.30 34.48 37.90
CA ALA A 53 -0.76 33.88 36.65
C ALA A 53 -1.11 34.99 35.67
N VAL A 54 -0.23 35.23 34.68
CA VAL A 54 -0.58 35.99 33.49
C VAL A 54 -1.30 35.02 32.56
N ARG A 55 -2.60 35.22 32.41
CA ARG A 55 -3.51 34.43 31.57
C ARG A 55 -3.23 34.79 30.10
N ALA A 56 -2.28 34.11 29.48
CA ALA A 56 -2.12 34.13 28.03
C ALA A 56 -3.32 33.38 27.43
N MET A 57 -4.21 34.11 26.75
CA MET A 57 -5.25 33.50 25.92
C MET A 57 -4.56 32.84 24.73
N ALA A 58 -4.35 31.54 24.81
CA ALA A 58 -4.06 30.71 23.65
C ALA A 58 -5.27 30.78 22.71
N PRO A 59 -5.09 31.09 21.42
CA PRO A 59 -6.18 30.93 20.46
C PRO A 59 -6.51 29.45 20.41
N THR A 60 -7.73 29.12 20.82
CA THR A 60 -8.34 27.81 20.59
C THR A 60 -8.45 27.62 19.08
N LEU A 61 -7.50 26.88 18.50
CA LEU A 61 -7.60 26.34 17.16
C LEU A 61 -8.71 25.28 17.15
N SER A 62 -9.95 25.74 16.98
CA SER A 62 -11.06 24.90 16.56
C SER A 62 -10.84 24.54 15.09
N SER A 63 -10.06 23.49 14.84
CA SER A 63 -10.07 22.80 13.54
C SER A 63 -11.17 21.73 13.58
N SER A 64 -12.41 22.18 13.42
CA SER A 64 -13.53 21.29 13.12
C SER A 64 -13.37 20.79 11.69
N SER A 65 -12.53 19.77 11.49
CA SER A 65 -12.73 18.84 10.37
C SER A 65 -13.88 17.94 10.78
N THR A 66 -15.11 18.38 10.50
CA THR A 66 -16.25 17.48 10.50
C THR A 66 -16.01 16.48 9.38
N ALA A 67 -15.84 15.20 9.74
CA ALA A 67 -15.88 14.10 8.79
C ALA A 67 -17.13 14.27 7.92
N ALA A 68 -16.94 14.50 6.62
CA ALA A 68 -18.06 14.53 5.70
C ALA A 68 -18.57 13.08 5.62
N ALA A 69 -19.82 12.87 6.03
CA ALA A 69 -20.49 11.60 5.80
C ALA A 69 -20.40 11.26 4.31
N ALA A 70 -20.08 10.00 4.00
CA ALA A 70 -20.01 9.53 2.61
C ALA A 70 -21.31 9.93 1.88
N PRO A 71 -21.23 10.45 0.63
CA PRO A 71 -22.41 10.75 -0.16
C PRO A 71 -23.33 9.51 -0.25
N PRO A 72 -24.67 9.66 -0.14
CA PRO A 72 -25.60 8.55 -0.30
C PRO A 72 -25.35 7.81 -1.62
N GLY A 73 -25.22 6.48 -1.58
CA GLY A 73 -24.98 5.67 -2.78
C GLY A 73 -23.52 5.49 -3.19
N LEU A 74 -22.54 6.06 -2.46
CA LEU A 74 -21.12 5.93 -2.82
C LEU A 74 -20.65 4.47 -2.74
N LYS A 75 -20.98 3.76 -1.66
CA LYS A 75 -20.58 2.36 -1.46
C LYS A 75 -21.20 1.45 -2.53
N GLU A 76 -22.48 1.65 -2.80
CA GLU A 76 -23.23 0.92 -3.82
C GLU A 76 -22.69 1.24 -5.23
N GLY A 77 -22.30 2.49 -5.49
CA GLY A 77 -21.66 2.91 -6.73
C GLY A 77 -20.31 2.27 -6.96
N ILE A 78 -19.46 2.20 -5.92
CA ILE A 78 -18.16 1.52 -5.96
C ILE A 78 -18.36 0.02 -6.21
N ALA A 79 -19.22 -0.63 -5.43
CA ALA A 79 -19.51 -2.06 -5.59
C ALA A 79 -20.05 -2.36 -7.00
N GLY A 80 -21.03 -1.58 -7.48
CA GLY A 80 -21.60 -1.74 -8.81
C GLY A 80 -20.60 -1.54 -9.94
N LEU A 81 -19.66 -0.60 -9.81
CA LEU A 81 -18.58 -0.42 -10.78
C LEU A 81 -17.73 -1.69 -10.88
N TYR A 82 -17.32 -2.27 -9.75
CA TYR A 82 -16.51 -3.49 -9.74
C TYR A 82 -17.30 -4.72 -10.19
N ASP A 83 -18.56 -4.87 -9.79
CA ASP A 83 -19.40 -5.99 -10.23
C ASP A 83 -19.58 -5.99 -11.76
N GLU A 84 -19.76 -4.82 -12.37
CA GLU A 84 -19.92 -4.67 -13.82
C GLU A 84 -18.60 -4.86 -14.60
N SER A 85 -17.45 -4.60 -13.99
CA SER A 85 -16.17 -4.47 -14.70
C SER A 85 -15.11 -5.52 -14.34
N SER A 86 -15.27 -6.28 -13.25
CA SER A 86 -14.23 -7.21 -12.76
C SER A 86 -13.82 -8.26 -13.78
N GLY A 87 -14.74 -8.83 -14.56
CA GLY A 87 -14.38 -9.80 -15.60
C GLY A 87 -13.55 -9.20 -16.76
N VAL A 88 -13.79 -7.92 -17.08
CA VAL A 88 -12.97 -7.19 -18.06
C VAL A 88 -11.60 -6.86 -17.45
N TRP A 89 -11.57 -6.41 -16.19
CA TRP A 89 -10.32 -6.12 -15.50
C TRP A 89 -9.46 -7.37 -15.30
N GLU A 90 -10.03 -8.51 -14.94
CA GLU A 90 -9.31 -9.79 -14.85
C GLU A 90 -8.67 -10.16 -16.20
N SER A 91 -9.37 -9.94 -17.31
CA SER A 91 -8.81 -10.21 -18.65
C SER A 91 -7.64 -9.29 -19.05
N ILE A 92 -7.55 -8.11 -18.44
CA ILE A 92 -6.54 -7.08 -18.76
C ILE A 92 -5.37 -7.10 -17.77
N TRP A 93 -5.67 -7.24 -16.47
CA TRP A 93 -4.73 -7.11 -15.35
C TRP A 93 -4.36 -8.45 -14.71
N GLY A 94 -5.08 -9.53 -15.06
CA GLY A 94 -4.89 -10.84 -14.44
C GLY A 94 -5.40 -10.85 -13.00
N GLU A 95 -4.71 -11.61 -12.15
CA GLU A 95 -5.13 -11.88 -10.77
C GLU A 95 -4.81 -10.76 -9.77
N HIS A 96 -3.94 -9.82 -10.15
CA HIS A 96 -3.55 -8.67 -9.33
C HIS A 96 -4.24 -7.42 -9.86
N MET A 97 -5.07 -6.78 -9.05
CA MET A 97 -5.86 -5.59 -9.45
C MET A 97 -5.17 -4.30 -9.01
N HIS A 98 -3.87 -4.17 -9.27
CA HIS A 98 -3.07 -3.00 -8.91
C HIS A 98 -1.91 -2.79 -9.91
N HIS A 99 -1.29 -1.62 -9.87
CA HIS A 99 -0.15 -1.23 -10.66
C HIS A 99 1.09 -2.07 -10.32
N GLY A 100 1.97 -2.17 -11.30
CA GLY A 100 3.29 -2.77 -11.14
C GLY A 100 4.35 -1.75 -10.75
N PHE A 101 5.40 -2.20 -10.10
CA PHE A 101 6.56 -1.40 -9.74
C PHE A 101 7.69 -1.63 -10.76
N TYR A 102 8.19 -0.56 -11.36
CA TYR A 102 9.25 -0.56 -12.38
C TYR A 102 10.48 0.21 -11.89
N ASP A 103 11.67 -0.19 -12.33
CA ASP A 103 12.87 0.58 -12.08
C ASP A 103 12.93 1.84 -12.95
N ALA A 104 13.67 2.84 -12.47
CA ALA A 104 13.88 4.08 -13.23
C ALA A 104 14.49 3.76 -14.61
N GLY A 105 13.81 4.20 -15.68
CA GLY A 105 14.24 3.98 -17.06
C GLY A 105 13.81 2.64 -17.69
N GLU A 106 13.11 1.78 -16.95
CA GLU A 106 12.55 0.54 -17.51
C GLU A 106 11.27 0.85 -18.32
N ALA A 107 11.20 0.30 -19.54
CA ALA A 107 10.00 0.41 -20.37
C ALA A 107 9.00 -0.68 -19.98
N ALA A 108 7.75 -0.33 -19.70
CA ALA A 108 6.72 -1.32 -19.46
C ALA A 108 6.38 -2.09 -20.74
N SER A 109 6.46 -3.42 -20.67
CA SER A 109 5.85 -4.34 -21.64
C SER A 109 4.61 -4.99 -21.03
N MET A 110 3.59 -5.24 -21.85
CA MET A 110 2.41 -6.01 -21.43
C MET A 110 2.77 -7.43 -20.97
N SER A 111 3.85 -8.02 -21.49
CA SER A 111 4.35 -9.33 -21.06
C SER A 111 4.97 -9.33 -19.65
N ASP A 112 5.35 -8.15 -19.14
CA ASP A 112 6.01 -7.98 -17.84
C ASP A 112 5.06 -7.53 -16.73
N HIS A 113 3.77 -7.30 -17.04
CA HIS A 113 2.85 -6.69 -16.09
C HIS A 113 2.72 -7.49 -14.78
N ARG A 114 2.53 -8.81 -14.87
CA ARG A 114 2.48 -9.69 -13.69
C ARG A 114 3.76 -9.66 -12.88
N ARG A 115 4.93 -9.62 -13.54
CA ARG A 115 6.23 -9.50 -12.86
C ARG A 115 6.31 -8.18 -12.10
N ALA A 116 5.92 -7.07 -12.72
CA ALA A 116 5.92 -5.76 -12.09
C ALA A 116 4.91 -5.68 -10.92
N GLN A 117 3.76 -6.33 -11.01
CA GLN A 117 2.79 -6.43 -9.91
C GLN A 117 3.33 -7.24 -8.73
N ILE A 118 3.93 -8.40 -8.99
CA ILE A 118 4.63 -9.17 -7.94
C ILE A 118 5.74 -8.32 -7.32
N ARG A 119 6.48 -7.57 -8.14
CA ARG A 119 7.50 -6.66 -7.65
C ARG A 119 6.92 -5.56 -6.76
N MET A 120 5.77 -4.97 -7.10
CA MET A 120 5.08 -4.01 -6.22
C MET A 120 4.82 -4.62 -4.84
N ILE A 121 4.42 -5.89 -4.78
CA ILE A 121 4.21 -6.60 -3.51
C ILE A 121 5.52 -6.71 -2.73
N GLU A 122 6.58 -7.22 -3.38
CA GLU A 122 7.89 -7.43 -2.74
C GLU A 122 8.53 -6.12 -2.26
N GLU A 123 8.49 -5.06 -3.08
CA GLU A 123 9.02 -3.74 -2.70
C GLU A 123 8.24 -3.14 -1.54
N SER A 124 6.92 -3.37 -1.47
CA SER A 124 6.10 -2.93 -0.33
C SER A 124 6.45 -3.66 0.97
N LEU A 125 6.65 -4.97 0.90
CA LEU A 125 7.08 -5.78 2.04
C LEU A 125 8.47 -5.36 2.53
N ALA A 126 9.40 -5.16 1.60
CA ALA A 126 10.76 -4.71 1.88
C ALA A 126 10.76 -3.29 2.48
N PHE A 127 10.01 -2.36 1.88
CA PHE A 127 9.87 -1.00 2.40
C PHE A 127 9.29 -1.01 3.81
N ALA A 128 8.30 -1.85 4.10
CA ALA A 128 7.72 -2.04 5.44
C ALA A 128 8.63 -2.79 6.43
N ALA A 129 9.78 -3.31 5.98
CA ALA A 129 10.67 -4.17 6.74
C ALA A 129 9.95 -5.38 7.36
N VAL A 130 9.06 -6.02 6.57
CA VAL A 130 8.41 -7.26 6.96
C VAL A 130 9.46 -8.38 6.96
N PRO A 131 9.59 -9.15 8.06
CA PRO A 131 10.59 -10.20 8.16
C PRO A 131 10.25 -11.41 7.28
N ASP A 132 11.25 -11.91 6.57
CA ASP A 132 11.20 -13.18 5.81
C ASP A 132 11.71 -14.37 6.65
N ASP A 133 12.23 -14.15 7.86
CA ASP A 133 12.74 -15.24 8.69
C ASP A 133 11.60 -16.13 9.22
N ALA A 134 11.88 -17.44 9.31
CA ALA A 134 10.85 -18.45 9.57
C ALA A 134 10.12 -18.27 10.92
N GLU A 135 10.75 -17.62 11.90
CA GLU A 135 10.19 -17.43 13.25
C GLU A 135 9.34 -16.17 13.35
N LYS A 136 9.73 -15.10 12.66
CA LYS A 136 9.09 -13.78 12.77
C LYS A 136 8.21 -13.41 11.58
N LYS A 137 8.21 -14.19 10.50
CA LYS A 137 7.32 -13.96 9.36
C LYS A 137 5.85 -13.88 9.78
N PRO A 138 5.02 -13.10 9.08
CA PRO A 138 3.59 -13.02 9.37
C PRO A 138 2.94 -14.41 9.29
N LYS A 139 2.06 -14.73 10.25
CA LYS A 139 1.27 -15.96 10.27
C LYS A 139 -0.20 -15.70 9.95
N SER A 140 -0.67 -14.48 10.24
CA SER A 140 -2.02 -14.02 9.95
C SER A 140 -1.97 -12.68 9.22
N VAL A 141 -2.64 -12.58 8.08
CA VAL A 141 -2.68 -11.38 7.22
C VAL A 141 -4.12 -11.00 6.93
N VAL A 142 -4.42 -9.70 6.98
CA VAL A 142 -5.66 -9.15 6.41
C VAL A 142 -5.36 -8.27 5.21
N ASP A 143 -6.11 -8.47 4.13
CA ASP A 143 -6.04 -7.72 2.87
C ASP A 143 -7.32 -6.89 2.71
N VAL A 144 -7.22 -5.59 2.93
CA VAL A 144 -8.34 -4.64 2.99
C VAL A 144 -8.52 -3.97 1.63
N GLY A 145 -9.60 -4.30 0.94
CA GLY A 145 -9.79 -3.98 -0.48
C GLY A 145 -9.09 -5.00 -1.37
N CYS A 146 -9.31 -6.30 -1.11
CA CYS A 146 -8.52 -7.39 -1.68
C CYS A 146 -8.72 -7.65 -3.18
N GLY A 147 -9.70 -7.01 -3.83
CA GLY A 147 -10.12 -7.36 -5.18
C GLY A 147 -10.45 -8.85 -5.28
N ILE A 148 -9.96 -9.51 -6.33
CA ILE A 148 -10.05 -10.98 -6.50
C ILE A 148 -8.90 -11.75 -5.82
N GLY A 149 -8.12 -11.11 -4.95
CA GLY A 149 -7.26 -11.81 -4.00
C GLY A 149 -5.88 -12.24 -4.49
N GLY A 150 -5.35 -11.67 -5.58
CA GLY A 150 -4.01 -12.01 -6.07
C GLY A 150 -2.91 -11.79 -5.02
N SER A 151 -2.92 -10.64 -4.34
CA SER A 151 -1.94 -10.31 -3.29
C SER A 151 -2.09 -11.24 -2.08
N SER A 152 -3.31 -11.47 -1.61
CA SER A 152 -3.62 -12.44 -0.56
C SER A 152 -3.06 -13.85 -0.86
N ARG A 153 -3.29 -14.40 -2.07
CA ARG A 153 -2.75 -15.71 -2.46
C ARG A 153 -1.23 -15.71 -2.57
N TYR A 154 -0.64 -14.61 -3.05
CA TYR A 154 0.81 -14.45 -3.08
C TYR A 154 1.42 -14.48 -1.67
N LEU A 155 0.87 -13.70 -0.74
CA LEU A 155 1.33 -13.62 0.64
C LEU A 155 1.16 -14.95 1.39
N ALA A 156 0.05 -15.66 1.16
CA ALA A 156 -0.17 -17.00 1.69
C ALA A 156 0.89 -17.99 1.23
N ASN A 157 1.26 -17.99 -0.06
CA ASN A 157 2.33 -18.83 -0.58
C ASN A 157 3.71 -18.46 -0.05
N LYS A 158 4.04 -17.16 -0.03
CA LYS A 158 5.35 -16.66 0.43
C LYS A 158 5.60 -17.01 1.89
N TYR A 159 4.61 -16.75 2.76
CA TYR A 159 4.78 -16.89 4.20
C TYR A 159 4.18 -18.17 4.79
N GLY A 160 3.31 -18.89 4.07
CA GLY A 160 2.48 -19.95 4.65
C GLY A 160 1.39 -19.44 5.59
N ALA A 161 1.09 -18.14 5.52
CA ALA A 161 0.18 -17.43 6.40
C ALA A 161 -1.30 -17.73 6.10
N GLN A 162 -2.16 -17.58 7.11
CA GLN A 162 -3.60 -17.45 6.90
C GLN A 162 -3.91 -16.04 6.42
N CYS A 163 -4.56 -15.91 5.27
CA CYS A 163 -4.89 -14.63 4.67
C CYS A 163 -6.41 -14.44 4.58
N TYR A 164 -6.88 -13.31 5.07
CA TYR A 164 -8.30 -12.95 5.06
C TYR A 164 -8.47 -11.67 4.25
N GLY A 165 -9.26 -11.72 3.17
CA GLY A 165 -9.52 -10.55 2.35
C GLY A 165 -10.94 -10.01 2.51
N ILE A 166 -11.09 -8.70 2.52
CA ILE A 166 -12.39 -8.03 2.44
C ILE A 166 -12.49 -7.13 1.21
N THR A 167 -13.65 -7.15 0.57
CA THR A 167 -14.01 -6.27 -0.55
C THR A 167 -15.49 -5.88 -0.41
N LEU A 168 -15.90 -4.75 -1.00
CA LEU A 168 -17.32 -4.38 -1.08
C LEU A 168 -18.07 -5.17 -2.17
N SER A 169 -17.37 -5.81 -3.11
CA SER A 169 -17.96 -6.54 -4.23
C SER A 169 -18.16 -8.02 -3.90
N PRO A 170 -19.42 -8.52 -3.85
CA PRO A 170 -19.69 -9.95 -3.71
C PRO A 170 -19.11 -10.79 -4.84
N VAL A 171 -19.11 -10.26 -6.06
CA VAL A 171 -18.56 -10.93 -7.26
C VAL A 171 -17.04 -11.14 -7.11
N GLN A 172 -16.31 -10.14 -6.61
CA GLN A 172 -14.88 -10.26 -6.36
C GLN A 172 -14.57 -11.27 -5.25
N ALA A 173 -15.34 -11.25 -4.16
CA ALA A 173 -15.18 -12.22 -3.07
C ALA A 173 -15.43 -13.65 -3.55
N GLU A 174 -16.49 -13.89 -4.33
CA GLU A 174 -16.79 -15.19 -4.92
C GLU A 174 -15.66 -15.64 -5.87
N ARG A 175 -15.23 -14.77 -6.80
CA ARG A 175 -14.16 -15.09 -7.73
C ARG A 175 -12.83 -15.36 -7.03
N GLY A 176 -12.49 -14.58 -6.00
CA GLY A 176 -11.29 -14.77 -5.20
C GLY A 176 -11.26 -16.12 -4.49
N ASN A 177 -12.38 -16.57 -3.92
CA ASN A 177 -12.50 -17.88 -3.29
C ASN A 177 -12.42 -19.02 -4.32
N ALA A 178 -13.03 -18.85 -5.50
CA ALA A 178 -12.91 -19.82 -6.59
C ALA A 178 -11.44 -19.98 -7.04
N LEU A 179 -10.72 -18.87 -7.25
CA LEU A 179 -9.29 -18.89 -7.59
C LEU A 179 -8.43 -19.51 -6.49
N ALA A 180 -8.75 -19.27 -5.21
CA ALA A 180 -8.07 -19.93 -4.11
C ALA A 180 -8.30 -21.45 -4.14
N ALA A 181 -9.50 -21.92 -4.45
CA ALA A 181 -9.80 -23.35 -4.61
C ALA A 181 -9.08 -23.97 -5.82
N GLU A 182 -9.09 -23.30 -6.97
CA GLU A 182 -8.37 -23.72 -8.18
C GLU A 182 -6.86 -23.89 -7.92
N GLN A 183 -6.29 -23.06 -7.04
CA GLN A 183 -4.87 -23.08 -6.66
C GLN A 183 -4.59 -23.96 -5.42
N GLY A 184 -5.60 -24.64 -4.85
CA GLY A 184 -5.43 -25.50 -3.68
C GLY A 184 -5.10 -24.75 -2.38
N LEU A 185 -5.56 -23.51 -2.24
CA LEU A 185 -5.28 -22.60 -1.12
C LEU A 185 -6.51 -22.30 -0.26
N SER A 186 -7.62 -23.02 -0.42
CA SER A 186 -8.86 -22.76 0.34
C SER A 186 -8.72 -22.92 1.86
N ASP A 187 -7.72 -23.65 2.33
CA ASP A 187 -7.38 -23.78 3.75
C ASP A 187 -6.52 -22.61 4.27
N LYS A 188 -5.95 -21.81 3.37
CA LYS A 188 -5.04 -20.69 3.66
C LYS A 188 -5.65 -19.33 3.41
N VAL A 189 -6.54 -19.21 2.43
CA VAL A 189 -7.04 -17.93 1.95
C VAL A 189 -8.55 -17.95 1.83
N SER A 190 -9.19 -16.93 2.40
CA SER A 190 -10.63 -16.74 2.28
C SER A 190 -10.98 -15.28 2.07
N PHE A 191 -12.02 -15.03 1.28
CA PHE A 191 -12.50 -13.69 0.95
C PHE A 191 -13.97 -13.54 1.34
N GLN A 192 -14.34 -12.37 1.86
CA GLN A 192 -15.72 -12.06 2.19
C GLN A 192 -16.08 -10.62 1.85
N VAL A 193 -17.39 -10.36 1.77
CA VAL A 193 -17.88 -8.97 1.68
C VAL A 193 -17.67 -8.30 3.04
N GLY A 194 -17.05 -7.13 3.04
CA GLY A 194 -16.78 -6.38 4.27
C GLY A 194 -16.43 -4.92 3.98
N ASP A 195 -16.85 -4.04 4.90
CA ASP A 195 -16.51 -2.62 4.84
C ASP A 195 -15.17 -2.37 5.53
N ALA A 196 -14.25 -1.70 4.84
CA ALA A 196 -12.96 -1.32 5.39
C ALA A 196 -13.05 -0.32 6.56
N LEU A 197 -14.16 0.43 6.65
CA LEU A 197 -14.44 1.38 7.73
C LEU A 197 -15.12 0.73 8.96
N GLU A 198 -15.55 -0.53 8.84
CA GLU A 198 -16.16 -1.32 9.91
C GLU A 198 -15.81 -2.80 9.68
N GLN A 199 -14.55 -3.15 9.98
CA GLN A 199 -14.00 -4.45 9.58
C GLN A 199 -14.58 -5.56 10.46
N PRO A 200 -15.01 -6.70 9.86
CA PRO A 200 -15.67 -7.80 10.56
C PRO A 200 -14.66 -8.72 11.29
N PHE A 201 -13.62 -8.15 11.88
CA PHE A 201 -12.54 -8.85 12.56
C PHE A 201 -12.34 -8.34 13.98
N PRO A 202 -11.99 -9.21 14.94
CA PRO A 202 -11.53 -8.83 16.26
C PRO A 202 -10.32 -7.88 16.28
N ASP A 203 -10.19 -7.16 17.39
CA ASP A 203 -9.02 -6.34 17.69
C ASP A 203 -7.76 -7.20 17.78
N GLY A 204 -6.64 -6.71 17.27
CA GLY A 204 -5.32 -7.30 17.50
C GLY A 204 -5.09 -8.67 16.87
N GLN A 205 -5.81 -9.02 15.79
CA GLN A 205 -5.78 -10.36 15.20
C GLN A 205 -4.62 -10.59 14.21
N PHE A 206 -4.16 -9.58 13.48
CA PHE A 206 -3.30 -9.78 12.30
C PHE A 206 -1.87 -9.30 12.52
N ASP A 207 -0.89 -10.12 12.11
CA ASP A 207 0.54 -9.80 12.16
C ASP A 207 0.97 -8.83 11.03
N LEU A 208 0.20 -8.85 9.94
CA LEU A 208 0.36 -7.95 8.80
C LEU A 208 -1.01 -7.47 8.33
N VAL A 209 -1.18 -6.15 8.27
CA VAL A 209 -2.34 -5.49 7.69
C VAL A 209 -1.94 -4.88 6.37
N TRP A 210 -2.63 -5.28 5.30
CA TRP A 210 -2.29 -4.97 3.92
C TRP A 210 -3.45 -4.23 3.23
N SER A 211 -3.15 -3.12 2.58
CA SER A 211 -4.07 -2.38 1.71
C SER A 211 -3.29 -1.92 0.50
N MET A 212 -3.66 -2.41 -0.68
CA MET A 212 -2.99 -2.12 -1.96
C MET A 212 -4.00 -1.52 -2.93
N GLU A 213 -3.84 -0.25 -3.25
CA GLU A 213 -4.71 0.54 -4.13
C GLU A 213 -6.19 0.44 -3.75
N SER A 214 -6.44 0.60 -2.45
CA SER A 214 -7.80 0.68 -1.91
C SER A 214 -8.06 1.93 -1.08
N GLY A 215 -7.01 2.57 -0.54
CA GLY A 215 -7.12 3.72 0.34
C GLY A 215 -7.82 4.92 -0.29
N GLU A 216 -7.69 5.12 -1.60
CA GLU A 216 -8.30 6.20 -2.37
C GLU A 216 -9.83 6.12 -2.38
N HIS A 217 -10.40 4.92 -2.22
CA HIS A 217 -11.84 4.68 -2.18
C HIS A 217 -12.47 5.04 -0.82
N MET A 218 -11.66 5.29 0.21
CA MET A 218 -12.14 5.48 1.58
C MET A 218 -12.61 6.92 1.82
N PRO A 219 -13.89 7.21 2.08
CA PRO A 219 -14.33 8.59 2.30
C PRO A 219 -13.81 9.16 3.64
N ASP A 220 -13.73 8.31 4.67
CA ASP A 220 -13.16 8.67 5.96
C ASP A 220 -11.79 8.00 6.14
N LYS A 221 -10.72 8.75 5.82
CA LYS A 221 -9.35 8.26 5.95
C LYS A 221 -8.95 7.99 7.39
N ARG A 222 -9.51 8.74 8.35
CA ARG A 222 -9.21 8.56 9.78
C ARG A 222 -9.82 7.27 10.29
N GLN A 223 -11.10 7.04 10.00
CA GLN A 223 -11.78 5.79 10.36
C GLN A 223 -11.10 4.59 9.70
N PHE A 224 -10.74 4.71 8.41
CA PHE A 224 -10.01 3.67 7.69
C PHE A 224 -8.71 3.26 8.40
N VAL A 225 -7.81 4.22 8.67
CA VAL A 225 -6.53 3.91 9.33
C VAL A 225 -6.76 3.45 10.78
N SER A 226 -7.80 3.95 11.46
CA SER A 226 -8.19 3.48 12.78
C SER A 226 -8.58 2.00 12.78
N GLU A 227 -9.38 1.56 11.81
CA GLU A 227 -9.74 0.13 11.68
C GLU A 227 -8.53 -0.74 11.34
N LEU A 228 -7.65 -0.28 10.44
CA LEU A 228 -6.38 -0.99 10.16
C LEU A 228 -5.55 -1.15 11.44
N ALA A 229 -5.45 -0.09 12.25
CA ALA A 229 -4.74 -0.12 13.52
C ALA A 229 -5.45 -0.94 14.60
N ARG A 230 -6.78 -1.09 14.55
CA ARG A 230 -7.56 -1.88 15.51
C ARG A 230 -7.33 -3.37 15.29
N VAL A 231 -7.41 -3.83 14.05
CA VAL A 231 -7.25 -5.26 13.71
C VAL A 231 -5.79 -5.71 13.72
N ALA A 232 -4.83 -4.78 13.62
CA ALA A 232 -3.40 -5.05 13.75
C ALA A 232 -3.05 -5.54 15.17
N ALA A 233 -2.39 -6.70 15.25
CA ALA A 233 -1.79 -7.21 16.48
C ALA A 233 -0.70 -6.26 17.01
N PRO A 234 -0.37 -6.30 18.32
CA PRO A 234 0.79 -5.59 18.84
C PRO A 234 2.06 -5.94 18.05
N GLY A 235 2.84 -4.93 17.68
CA GLY A 235 4.04 -5.10 16.87
C GLY A 235 3.82 -5.29 15.36
N ALA A 236 2.58 -5.51 14.91
CA ALA A 236 2.26 -5.78 13.51
C ALA A 236 2.61 -4.61 12.57
N ARG A 237 2.92 -4.96 11.32
CA ARG A 237 3.12 -3.97 10.24
C ARG A 237 1.81 -3.66 9.56
N ILE A 238 1.61 -2.39 9.25
CA ILE A 238 0.48 -1.89 8.46
C ILE A 238 1.05 -1.26 7.20
N ILE A 239 0.56 -1.68 6.04
CA ILE A 239 1.00 -1.22 4.72
C ILE A 239 -0.20 -0.68 3.97
N ILE A 240 -0.09 0.56 3.50
CA ILE A 240 -1.08 1.24 2.67
C ILE A 240 -0.36 1.72 1.42
N VAL A 241 -0.74 1.20 0.26
CA VAL A 241 -0.33 1.74 -1.04
C VAL A 241 -1.57 2.35 -1.66
N THR A 242 -1.52 3.63 -2.02
CA THR A 242 -2.71 4.38 -2.42
C THR A 242 -2.38 5.58 -3.29
N TRP A 243 -3.38 6.04 -4.02
CA TRP A 243 -3.37 7.32 -4.69
C TRP A 243 -3.60 8.46 -3.68
N CYS A 244 -2.81 9.52 -3.82
CA CYS A 244 -2.91 10.73 -3.04
C CYS A 244 -2.81 11.96 -3.96
N HIS A 245 -3.21 13.11 -3.46
CA HIS A 245 -2.70 14.37 -4.00
C HIS A 245 -1.35 14.72 -3.35
N ARG A 246 -0.60 15.65 -3.94
CA ARG A 246 0.68 16.14 -3.39
C ARG A 246 0.52 16.72 -1.98
N ASN A 247 1.59 16.72 -1.21
CA ASN A 247 1.62 17.49 0.03
C ASN A 247 1.44 18.98 -0.26
N LEU A 248 0.83 19.68 0.70
CA LEU A 248 0.80 21.14 0.73
C LEU A 248 2.18 21.67 1.09
N GLU A 249 2.59 22.76 0.45
CA GLU A 249 3.75 23.52 0.88
C GLU A 249 3.49 24.17 2.25
N PRO A 250 4.52 24.48 3.05
CA PRO A 250 4.32 25.07 4.39
C PRO A 250 3.50 26.36 4.41
N SER A 251 3.43 27.10 3.30
CA SER A 251 2.64 28.32 3.14
C SER A 251 1.22 28.09 2.61
N GLU A 252 0.88 26.86 2.19
CA GLU A 252 -0.42 26.52 1.61
C GLU A 252 -1.36 25.99 2.70
N GLU A 253 -2.58 26.54 2.78
CA GLU A 253 -3.65 26.00 3.61
C GLU A 253 -4.52 24.99 2.84
N SER A 254 -4.50 25.05 1.51
CA SER A 254 -5.22 24.16 0.60
C SER A 254 -4.53 24.08 -0.76
N LEU A 255 -4.90 23.08 -1.57
CA LEU A 255 -4.49 23.01 -2.97
C LEU A 255 -5.05 24.20 -3.76
N LYS A 256 -4.39 24.53 -4.87
CA LYS A 256 -4.82 25.62 -5.73
C LYS A 256 -6.19 25.31 -6.36
N PRO A 257 -7.02 26.31 -6.69
CA PRO A 257 -8.34 26.08 -7.26
C PRO A 257 -8.36 25.23 -8.54
N ASP A 258 -7.34 25.37 -9.40
CA ASP A 258 -7.21 24.56 -10.62
C ASP A 258 -6.84 23.10 -10.33
N GLU A 259 -6.00 22.87 -9.32
CA GLU A 259 -5.67 21.51 -8.83
C GLU A 259 -6.90 20.82 -8.23
N LEU A 260 -7.66 21.53 -7.39
CA LEU A 260 -8.93 21.03 -6.84
C LEU A 260 -9.94 20.70 -7.94
N ASN A 261 -10.05 21.55 -8.96
CA ASN A 261 -10.95 21.29 -10.09
C ASN A 261 -10.53 20.04 -10.88
N LEU A 262 -9.23 19.86 -11.14
CA LEU A 262 -8.71 18.70 -11.83
C LEU A 262 -8.97 17.41 -11.03
N LEU A 263 -8.64 17.39 -9.73
CA LEU A 263 -8.90 16.26 -8.85
C LEU A 263 -10.40 15.94 -8.78
N LYS A 264 -11.25 16.94 -8.62
CA LYS A 264 -12.71 16.73 -8.59
C LYS A 264 -13.20 16.03 -9.86
N ARG A 265 -12.73 16.44 -11.03
CA ARG A 265 -13.11 15.82 -12.32
C ARG A 265 -12.65 14.37 -12.42
N ILE A 266 -11.48 14.04 -11.86
CA ILE A 266 -10.96 12.67 -11.79
C ILE A 266 -11.80 11.84 -10.82
N CYS A 267 -11.98 12.32 -9.59
CA CYS A 267 -12.72 11.64 -8.54
C CYS A 267 -14.18 11.38 -8.95
N ASP A 268 -14.88 12.39 -9.48
CA ASP A 268 -16.26 12.27 -9.96
C ASP A 268 -16.41 11.20 -11.06
N ALA A 269 -15.38 10.99 -11.86
CA ALA A 269 -15.43 10.08 -12.99
C ALA A 269 -15.09 8.62 -12.60
N TYR A 270 -14.29 8.41 -11.55
CA TYR A 270 -14.03 7.09 -10.95
C TYR A 270 -14.94 6.75 -9.77
N TYR A 271 -15.88 7.62 -9.39
CA TYR A 271 -16.68 7.49 -8.17
C TYR A 271 -15.80 7.40 -6.91
N LEU A 272 -14.73 8.19 -6.87
CA LEU A 272 -13.83 8.28 -5.72
C LEU A 272 -14.24 9.46 -4.81
N PRO A 273 -14.07 9.33 -3.49
CA PRO A 273 -14.11 10.47 -2.59
C PRO A 273 -12.90 11.40 -2.83
N ASP A 274 -12.90 12.53 -2.14
CA ASP A 274 -11.74 13.43 -2.15
C ASP A 274 -10.49 12.71 -1.64
N TRP A 275 -9.40 12.88 -2.36
CA TRP A 275 -8.10 12.36 -1.95
C TRP A 275 -7.51 13.23 -0.84
N CYS A 276 -6.63 12.65 -0.04
CA CYS A 276 -5.78 13.39 0.90
C CYS A 276 -4.31 13.27 0.48
N SER A 277 -3.43 13.98 1.19
CA SER A 277 -1.99 13.92 0.96
C SER A 277 -1.31 12.78 1.76
N PRO A 278 -0.10 12.35 1.37
CA PRO A 278 0.73 11.47 2.19
C PRO A 278 0.95 12.01 3.61
N SER A 279 1.15 13.31 3.75
CA SER A 279 1.31 13.97 5.06
C SER A 279 0.05 13.86 5.92
N ASP A 280 -1.15 13.80 5.33
CA ASP A 280 -2.38 13.62 6.11
C ASP A 280 -2.51 12.19 6.64
N TYR A 281 -2.12 11.18 5.86
CA TYR A 281 -1.98 9.81 6.36
C TYR A 281 -0.99 9.72 7.51
N VAL A 282 0.17 10.41 7.41
CA VAL A 282 1.15 10.47 8.50
C VAL A 282 0.55 11.09 9.76
N LYS A 283 -0.10 12.25 9.66
CA LYS A 283 -0.78 12.89 10.81
C LYS A 283 -1.84 11.98 11.44
N ILE A 284 -2.60 11.24 10.62
CA ILE A 284 -3.59 10.28 11.12
C ILE A 284 -2.88 9.16 11.89
N ALA A 285 -1.84 8.55 11.31
CA ALA A 285 -1.07 7.49 11.95
C ALA A 285 -0.42 7.96 13.28
N GLU A 286 0.19 9.14 13.30
CA GLU A 286 0.74 9.76 14.52
C GLU A 286 -0.33 9.97 15.59
N SER A 287 -1.51 10.46 15.21
CA SER A 287 -2.62 10.67 16.15
C SER A 287 -3.17 9.37 16.75
N LEU A 288 -2.93 8.24 16.10
CA LEU A 288 -3.26 6.89 16.59
C LEU A 288 -2.09 6.24 17.35
N SER A 289 -1.02 7.00 17.63
CA SER A 289 0.20 6.52 18.29
C SER A 289 0.86 5.35 17.56
N LEU A 290 0.75 5.28 16.23
CA LEU A 290 1.47 4.30 15.43
C LEU A 290 2.96 4.67 15.36
N GLU A 291 3.82 3.67 15.33
CA GLU A 291 5.28 3.80 15.35
C GLU A 291 5.88 3.52 13.98
N ASP A 292 7.18 3.79 13.81
CA ASP A 292 7.96 3.49 12.59
C ASP A 292 7.29 4.00 11.29
N ILE A 293 6.61 5.15 11.35
CA ILE A 293 5.87 5.72 10.23
C ILE A 293 6.85 6.13 9.12
N ARG A 294 6.68 5.56 7.93
CA ARG A 294 7.49 5.85 6.74
C ARG A 294 6.61 6.02 5.52
N THR A 295 7.01 6.91 4.63
CA THR A 295 6.33 7.15 3.36
C THR A 295 7.33 7.28 2.22
N ALA A 296 6.91 6.91 1.01
CA ALA A 296 7.66 7.17 -0.21
C ALA A 296 6.71 7.44 -1.38
N ASP A 297 7.12 8.35 -2.26
CA ASP A 297 6.47 8.62 -3.53
C ASP A 297 7.01 7.68 -4.59
N TRP A 298 6.15 6.81 -5.11
CA TRP A 298 6.43 5.81 -6.13
C TRP A 298 5.79 6.17 -7.48
N SER A 299 5.42 7.43 -7.67
CA SER A 299 4.83 7.94 -8.91
C SER A 299 5.67 7.61 -10.14
N GLU A 300 7.00 7.77 -10.06
CA GLU A 300 7.91 7.45 -11.16
C GLU A 300 8.00 5.94 -11.41
N ASN A 301 7.91 5.12 -10.35
CA ASN A 301 7.97 3.68 -10.46
C ASN A 301 6.73 3.07 -11.10
N VAL A 302 5.56 3.71 -10.97
CA VAL A 302 4.32 3.25 -11.65
C VAL A 302 4.10 3.93 -12.99
N ALA A 303 4.78 5.05 -13.28
CA ALA A 303 4.59 5.82 -14.50
C ALA A 303 4.71 5.01 -15.81
N PRO A 304 5.64 4.05 -15.95
CA PRO A 304 5.76 3.23 -17.16
C PRO A 304 4.48 2.45 -17.52
N PHE A 305 3.62 2.19 -16.53
CA PHE A 305 2.38 1.47 -16.73
C PHE A 305 1.37 2.22 -17.61
N TRP A 306 1.32 3.55 -17.51
CA TRP A 306 0.29 4.36 -18.18
C TRP A 306 0.31 4.25 -19.71
N PRO A 307 1.46 4.34 -20.40
CA PRO A 307 1.54 4.06 -21.84
C PRO A 307 1.08 2.65 -22.22
N ALA A 308 1.31 1.65 -21.36
CA ALA A 308 0.91 0.26 -21.63
C ALA A 308 -0.61 0.10 -21.58
N VAL A 309 -1.28 0.70 -20.58
CA VAL A 309 -2.75 0.74 -20.49
C VAL A 309 -3.38 1.45 -21.68
N ILE A 310 -2.82 2.60 -22.07
CA ILE A 310 -3.35 3.35 -23.22
C ILE A 310 -3.23 2.50 -24.49
N LYS A 311 -2.08 1.85 -24.71
CA LYS A 311 -1.89 0.94 -25.85
C LYS A 311 -2.85 -0.25 -25.80
N SER A 312 -3.08 -0.85 -24.63
CA SER A 312 -3.98 -2.01 -24.50
C SER A 312 -5.44 -1.63 -24.75
N ALA A 313 -5.89 -0.47 -24.26
CA ALA A 313 -7.22 0.07 -24.52
C ALA A 313 -7.47 0.36 -26.02
N LEU A 314 -6.42 0.73 -26.76
CA LEU A 314 -6.46 0.99 -28.21
C LEU A 314 -6.42 -0.28 -29.08
N THR A 315 -6.22 -1.47 -28.49
CA THR A 315 -6.25 -2.73 -29.25
C THR A 315 -7.66 -3.07 -29.71
N TRP A 316 -7.82 -3.87 -30.76
CA TRP A 316 -9.14 -4.31 -31.24
C TRP A 316 -9.94 -5.05 -30.17
N LYS A 317 -9.29 -5.87 -29.33
CA LYS A 317 -9.92 -6.49 -28.16
C LYS A 317 -10.32 -5.46 -27.09
N GLY A 318 -9.43 -4.51 -26.77
CA GLY A 318 -9.71 -3.43 -25.83
C GLY A 318 -10.90 -2.57 -26.27
N LEU A 319 -10.91 -2.15 -27.53
CA LEU A 319 -11.97 -1.33 -28.12
C LEU A 319 -13.31 -2.07 -28.21
N THR A 320 -13.32 -3.33 -28.63
CA THR A 320 -14.55 -4.14 -28.67
C THR A 320 -15.08 -4.48 -27.27
N SER A 321 -14.20 -4.63 -26.28
CA SER A 321 -14.59 -4.73 -24.86
C SER A 321 -15.20 -3.41 -24.38
N LEU A 322 -14.54 -2.27 -24.62
CA LEU A 322 -15.01 -0.93 -24.21
C LEU A 322 -16.40 -0.60 -24.78
N LEU A 323 -16.64 -0.95 -26.04
CA LEU A 323 -17.92 -0.75 -26.73
C LEU A 323 -19.04 -1.65 -26.19
N ARG A 324 -18.71 -2.81 -25.62
CA ARG A 324 -19.68 -3.72 -24.98
C ARG A 324 -19.95 -3.39 -23.51
N SER A 325 -19.04 -2.69 -22.85
CA SER A 325 -19.08 -2.40 -21.40
C SER A 325 -19.87 -1.13 -21.00
N GLY A 326 -20.66 -0.56 -21.91
CA GLY A 326 -21.60 0.53 -21.60
C GLY A 326 -20.98 1.92 -21.31
N TRP A 327 -21.86 2.90 -21.06
CA TRP A 327 -21.51 4.34 -20.98
C TRP A 327 -20.55 4.70 -19.81
N LYS A 328 -20.58 3.95 -18.71
CA LYS A 328 -19.68 4.15 -17.56
C LYS A 328 -18.21 3.88 -17.93
N THR A 329 -17.95 2.91 -18.80
CA THR A 329 -16.60 2.55 -19.25
C THR A 329 -16.01 3.59 -20.21
N ILE A 330 -16.85 4.21 -21.05
CA ILE A 330 -16.46 5.36 -21.91
C ILE A 330 -16.03 6.56 -21.06
N ARG A 331 -16.67 6.78 -19.92
CA ARG A 331 -16.29 7.83 -18.95
C ARG A 331 -14.88 7.59 -18.38
N GLY A 332 -14.54 6.34 -18.09
CA GLY A 332 -13.18 5.95 -17.67
C GLY A 332 -12.10 6.25 -18.72
N ALA A 333 -12.39 6.09 -20.01
CA ALA A 333 -11.47 6.47 -21.09
C ALA A 333 -11.22 7.99 -21.16
N MET A 334 -12.21 8.81 -20.78
CA MET A 334 -12.06 10.27 -20.69
C MET A 334 -11.26 10.75 -19.47
N VAL A 335 -11.02 9.89 -18.48
CA VAL A 335 -10.22 10.22 -17.29
C VAL A 335 -8.73 10.11 -17.54
N MET A 336 -8.31 9.23 -18.46
CA MET A 336 -6.89 8.99 -18.73
C MET A 336 -6.08 10.26 -19.02
N PRO A 337 -6.56 11.21 -19.87
CA PRO A 337 -5.86 12.49 -20.05
C PRO A 337 -5.74 13.32 -18.77
N LEU A 338 -6.74 13.28 -17.90
CA LEU A 338 -6.75 14.01 -16.63
C LEU A 338 -5.76 13.41 -15.63
N MET A 339 -5.68 12.08 -15.54
CA MET A 339 -4.67 11.39 -14.73
C MET A 339 -3.26 11.73 -15.20
N ILE A 340 -3.01 11.69 -16.52
CA ILE A 340 -1.72 12.06 -17.12
C ILE A 340 -1.37 13.52 -16.81
N GLU A 341 -2.34 14.43 -16.93
CA GLU A 341 -2.15 15.84 -16.58
C GLU A 341 -1.80 16.02 -15.10
N GLY A 342 -2.54 15.35 -14.21
CA GLY A 342 -2.29 15.39 -12.77
C GLY A 342 -0.89 14.86 -12.39
N TYR A 343 -0.44 13.79 -13.04
CA TYR A 343 0.94 13.31 -12.88
C TYR A 343 1.99 14.29 -13.38
N LYS A 344 1.81 14.85 -14.58
CA LYS A 344 2.74 15.82 -15.17
C LYS A 344 2.87 17.09 -14.32
N LYS A 345 1.78 17.51 -13.68
CA LYS A 345 1.77 18.63 -12.73
C LYS A 345 2.39 18.27 -11.37
N GLY A 346 2.73 17.01 -11.13
CA GLY A 346 3.15 16.52 -9.82
C GLY A 346 2.05 16.56 -8.76
N LEU A 347 0.79 16.75 -9.19
CA LEU A 347 -0.38 16.84 -8.32
C LEU A 347 -0.81 15.47 -7.80
N ILE A 348 -0.76 14.45 -8.66
CA ILE A 348 -1.15 13.08 -8.32
C ILE A 348 0.09 12.30 -7.90
N LYS A 349 -0.01 11.65 -6.74
CA LYS A 349 1.04 10.85 -6.14
C LYS A 349 0.58 9.41 -5.99
N PHE A 350 1.44 8.47 -6.37
CA PHE A 350 1.29 7.06 -6.02
C PHE A 350 2.20 6.78 -4.82
N THR A 351 1.62 6.49 -3.66
CA THR A 351 2.36 6.55 -2.40
C THR A 351 2.25 5.25 -1.65
N ILE A 352 3.38 4.81 -1.07
CA ILE A 352 3.39 3.85 0.02
C ILE A 352 3.47 4.57 1.37
N ILE A 353 2.66 4.12 2.32
CA ILE A 353 2.68 4.50 3.72
C ILE A 353 2.78 3.22 4.53
N THR A 354 3.77 3.14 5.41
CA THR A 354 3.92 2.02 6.34
C THR A 354 4.04 2.52 7.76
N CYS A 355 3.53 1.75 8.70
CA CYS A 355 3.71 2.01 10.13
C CYS A 355 3.63 0.69 10.90
N ARG A 356 3.86 0.78 12.19
CA ARG A 356 3.84 -0.35 13.12
C ARG A 356 2.87 -0.06 14.26
N LYS A 357 2.06 -1.05 14.62
CA LYS A 357 1.29 -1.00 15.87
C LYS A 357 2.26 -1.14 17.05
N PRO A 358 2.22 -0.25 18.06
CA PRO A 358 3.08 -0.38 19.23
C PRO A 358 2.96 -1.76 19.88
N GLU A 359 4.06 -2.25 20.45
CA GLU A 359 4.01 -3.42 21.33
C GLU A 359 3.18 -3.07 22.57
N THR A 360 2.36 -4.01 23.04
CA THR A 360 1.71 -3.84 24.34
C THR A 360 2.80 -3.81 25.39
N THR A 361 3.02 -2.65 26.02
CA THR A 361 3.92 -2.59 27.17
C THR A 361 3.27 -3.40 28.30
N GLN A 362 3.85 -4.55 28.63
CA GLN A 362 3.42 -5.36 29.77
C GLN A 362 3.67 -4.65 31.09
#